data_AF-A0A1E7F3G6-F1
#
_entry.id   AF-A0A1E7F3G6-F1
#
_cell.length_a   1.000
_cell.length_b   1.000
_cell.length_c   1.000
_cell.angle_alpha   90.00
_cell.angle_beta   90.00
_cell.angle_gamma   90.00
#
_symmetry.space_group_name_H-M   'P 1'
#
loop_
_entity.id
_entity.type
_entity.pdbx_description
1 polymer ?
#
loop_
_entity_poly.entity_id
_entity_poly.type
_entity_poly.pdbx_seq_one_letter_code
_entity_poly.pdbx_strand_id
1 'polypeptide(L)'
;MIPSELSSMSSSDRRQENMNMRGILRTGKQREPWQEFDLKKVIFDEVNIREYPQILGDNPAVSIGAPVTLGWTFQEEYSMNINFYEQMREPMRRESNRQLMMSSRQRIKSLMAAGYSLDNIGDATMDANHIKRQRMDSFHAAGWTSPLNFLNGAFKTTGSTLKAMDVLSVGDQTKKLVRRSSKVIFDGVAAIARPAMKKKSPSTPAC
;
A
#
# COMPACT_ATOMS: atom_id res chain seq x y z
N MET A 1 -2.67 66.98 49.22
CA MET A 1 -1.29 66.66 48.77
C MET A 1 -1.38 65.54 47.75
N ILE A 2 -1.14 65.85 46.48
CA ILE A 2 -0.98 64.90 45.37
C ILE A 2 0.49 65.05 44.94
N PRO A 3 1.27 63.97 44.75
CA PRO A 3 2.53 64.08 44.03
C PRO A 3 2.23 64.18 42.54
N SER A 4 2.59 65.33 42.01
CA SER A 4 2.83 65.64 40.60
C SER A 4 3.83 64.68 39.99
N GLU A 5 3.45 64.04 38.89
CA GLU A 5 4.24 63.90 37.66
C GLU A 5 3.53 62.90 36.78
N LEU A 6 3.01 63.36 35.64
CA LEU A 6 2.83 62.65 34.37
C LEU A 6 2.07 63.60 33.43
N SER A 7 2.67 64.77 33.20
CA SER A 7 2.34 65.64 32.07
C SER A 7 3.49 65.54 31.09
N SER A 8 3.42 64.59 30.15
CA SER A 8 3.92 64.70 28.77
C SER A 8 4.16 63.31 28.18
N MET A 9 3.26 62.81 27.35
CA MET A 9 3.61 61.84 26.30
C MET A 9 2.52 61.86 25.23
N SER A 10 2.95 61.98 23.97
CA SER A 10 2.11 62.39 22.84
C SER A 10 1.24 61.24 22.32
N SER A 11 0.11 61.58 21.69
CA SER A 11 -0.84 60.63 21.09
C SER A 11 -0.26 59.75 19.97
N SER A 12 0.95 60.03 19.51
CA SER A 12 1.69 59.27 18.51
C SER A 12 2.27 57.97 19.07
N ASP A 13 2.56 57.91 20.37
CA ASP A 13 3.22 56.76 21.01
C ASP A 13 2.26 55.59 21.29
N ARG A 14 0.93 55.82 21.27
CA ARG A 14 -0.05 54.74 21.43
C ARG A 14 -0.18 53.83 20.20
N ARG A 15 0.40 54.20 19.06
CA ARG A 15 0.23 53.46 17.80
C ARG A 15 1.34 52.43 17.52
N GLN A 16 2.43 52.41 18.30
CA GLN A 16 3.57 51.53 18.03
C GLN A 16 3.65 50.26 18.90
N GLU A 17 2.86 50.11 19.95
CA GLU A 17 2.87 48.88 20.75
C GLU A 17 2.07 47.71 20.14
N ASN A 18 1.28 47.93 19.09
CA ASN A 18 0.32 46.93 18.61
C ASN A 18 0.77 46.10 17.39
N MET A 19 2.07 46.12 17.06
CA MET A 19 2.60 45.47 15.86
C MET A 19 3.69 44.42 16.12
N ASN A 20 3.98 44.08 17.37
CA ASN A 20 5.00 43.06 17.64
C ASN A 20 4.46 41.97 18.55
N MET A 21 4.66 40.71 18.17
CA MET A 21 4.29 39.46 18.86
C MET A 21 3.05 38.69 18.33
N ARG A 22 3.04 38.40 17.02
CA ARG A 22 2.46 37.15 16.52
C ARG A 22 3.55 36.25 15.92
N GLY A 23 4.50 35.86 16.75
CA GLY A 23 5.37 34.71 16.47
C GLY A 23 4.60 33.42 16.71
N ILE A 24 4.59 32.52 15.72
CA ILE A 24 3.86 31.23 15.74
C ILE A 24 4.63 30.16 16.55
N LEU A 25 5.86 30.44 16.94
CA LEU A 25 6.67 29.55 17.77
C LEU A 25 6.26 29.70 19.24
N ARG A 26 5.31 28.85 19.66
CA ARG A 26 4.95 28.66 21.07
C ARG A 26 6.17 28.14 21.82
N THR A 27 6.96 29.04 22.39
CA THR A 27 7.95 28.69 23.40
C THR A 27 7.21 28.20 24.64
N GLY A 28 7.69 27.10 25.22
CA GLY A 28 7.07 26.38 26.32
C GLY A 28 7.04 27.18 27.62
N LYS A 29 6.18 28.20 27.69
CA LYS A 29 5.74 28.79 28.95
C LYS A 29 4.74 27.82 29.60
N GLN A 30 5.03 27.50 30.86
CA GLN A 30 4.19 26.77 31.81
C GLN A 30 2.71 27.08 31.58
N ARG A 31 1.91 26.04 31.33
CA ARG A 31 0.45 26.16 31.29
C ARG A 31 -0.04 26.40 32.70
N GLU A 32 -0.56 27.59 32.96
CA GLU A 32 -1.26 27.90 34.21
C GLU A 32 -2.48 26.96 34.38
N PRO A 33 -2.69 26.33 35.55
CA PRO A 33 -3.72 25.30 35.76
C PRO A 33 -5.18 25.74 35.57
N TRP A 34 -5.45 27.03 35.49
CA TRP A 34 -6.81 27.59 35.59
C TRP A 34 -7.38 28.11 34.26
N GLN A 35 -6.72 27.81 33.14
CA GLN A 35 -7.35 27.95 31.83
C GLN A 35 -7.79 26.57 31.37
N GLU A 36 -8.86 26.08 31.99
CA GLU A 36 -9.67 24.98 31.44
C GLU A 36 -10.32 25.52 30.17
N PHE A 37 -9.58 25.43 29.05
CA PHE A 37 -10.18 25.65 27.75
C PHE A 37 -11.34 24.67 27.65
N ASP A 38 -12.53 25.18 27.40
CA ASP A 38 -13.72 24.37 27.15
C ASP A 38 -13.46 23.59 25.85
N LEU A 39 -12.80 22.44 26.01
CA LEU A 39 -12.37 21.59 24.92
C LEU A 39 -13.63 21.03 24.31
N LYS A 40 -14.00 21.51 23.12
CA LYS A 40 -15.11 20.98 22.34
C LYS A 40 -14.94 19.46 22.24
N LYS A 41 -15.83 18.71 22.88
CA LYS A 41 -15.86 17.25 22.85
C LYS A 41 -16.63 16.81 21.61
N VAL A 42 -16.03 15.91 20.83
CA VAL A 42 -16.71 15.24 19.71
C VAL A 42 -17.10 13.86 20.19
N ILE A 43 -18.37 13.52 20.04
CA ILE A 43 -18.93 12.21 20.40
C ILE A 43 -19.54 11.62 19.13
N PHE A 44 -19.28 10.34 18.91
CA PHE A 44 -19.91 9.56 17.87
C PHE A 44 -20.94 8.64 18.52
N ASP A 45 -22.08 8.46 17.87
CA ASP A 45 -23.20 7.69 18.43
C ASP A 45 -23.52 6.47 17.56
N GLU A 46 -23.98 6.72 16.33
CA GLU A 46 -24.45 5.67 15.42
C GLU A 46 -23.48 5.45 14.26
N VAL A 47 -23.33 4.18 13.86
CA VAL A 47 -22.56 3.75 12.70
C VAL A 47 -23.51 3.24 11.63
N ASN A 48 -23.46 3.85 10.45
CA ASN A 48 -24.19 3.40 9.26
C ASN A 48 -23.25 2.56 8.38
N ILE A 49 -23.61 1.32 8.11
CA ILE A 49 -22.81 0.37 7.34
C ILE A 49 -23.56 0.04 6.06
N ARG A 50 -22.84 0.14 4.93
CA ARG A 50 -23.35 -0.16 3.59
C ARG A 50 -22.56 -1.28 2.97
N GLU A 51 -23.26 -2.31 2.51
CA GLU A 51 -22.65 -3.46 1.86
C GLU A 51 -22.79 -3.35 0.35
N TYR A 52 -21.67 -3.49 -0.35
CA TYR A 52 -21.59 -3.39 -1.80
C TYR A 52 -21.19 -4.73 -2.40
N PRO A 53 -21.76 -5.09 -3.56
CA PRO A 53 -21.39 -6.32 -4.23
C PRO A 53 -19.94 -6.28 -4.69
N GLN A 54 -19.27 -7.42 -4.64
CA GLN A 54 -17.97 -7.58 -5.27
C GLN A 54 -18.13 -7.91 -6.74
N ILE A 55 -17.51 -7.10 -7.59
CA ILE A 55 -17.57 -7.21 -9.05
C ILE A 55 -16.17 -7.32 -9.64
N LEU A 56 -16.08 -7.75 -10.91
CA LEU A 56 -14.84 -7.71 -11.66
C LEU A 56 -14.40 -6.25 -11.86
N GLY A 57 -13.14 -5.98 -11.54
CA GLY A 57 -12.55 -4.66 -11.70
C GLY A 57 -11.73 -4.52 -12.99
N ASP A 58 -11.12 -3.35 -13.15
CA ASP A 58 -10.24 -2.98 -14.25
C ASP A 58 -8.85 -2.51 -13.77
N ASN A 59 -8.60 -2.54 -12.45
CA ASN A 59 -7.38 -2.01 -11.86
C ASN A 59 -6.14 -2.89 -12.15
N PRO A 60 -5.17 -2.42 -12.95
CA PRO A 60 -3.98 -3.20 -13.29
C PRO A 60 -2.95 -3.26 -12.16
N ALA A 61 -3.15 -2.56 -11.03
CA ALA A 61 -2.22 -2.58 -9.89
C ALA A 61 -2.28 -3.89 -9.06
N VAL A 62 -3.15 -4.83 -9.43
CA VAL A 62 -3.17 -6.16 -8.82
C VAL A 62 -1.85 -6.89 -9.10
N SER A 63 -1.26 -7.56 -8.11
CA SER A 63 -0.03 -8.33 -8.33
C SER A 63 -0.25 -9.49 -9.32
N ILE A 64 -1.23 -10.36 -9.03
CA ILE A 64 -1.53 -11.58 -9.79
C ILE A 64 -3.05 -11.83 -9.81
N GLY A 65 -3.58 -12.27 -10.96
CA GLY A 65 -4.98 -12.68 -11.13
C GLY A 65 -5.93 -11.50 -11.41
N ALA A 66 -7.23 -11.79 -11.39
CA ALA A 66 -8.26 -10.80 -11.68
C ALA A 66 -8.33 -9.70 -10.59
N PRO A 67 -8.48 -8.42 -11.00
CA PRO A 67 -8.83 -7.36 -10.07
C PRO A 67 -10.30 -7.48 -9.60
N VAL A 68 -10.55 -7.09 -8.35
CA VAL A 68 -11.89 -7.05 -7.75
C VAL A 68 -12.17 -5.61 -7.34
N THR A 69 -13.40 -5.17 -7.59
CA THR A 69 -13.89 -3.83 -7.26
C THR A 69 -15.24 -3.95 -6.55
N LEU A 70 -15.66 -2.89 -5.84
CA LEU A 70 -17.01 -2.79 -5.28
C LEU A 70 -17.96 -2.19 -6.31
N GLY A 71 -19.18 -2.71 -6.40
CA GLY A 71 -20.22 -2.11 -7.22
C GLY A 71 -20.64 -0.73 -6.72
N TRP A 72 -21.34 0.03 -7.58
CA TRP A 72 -21.80 1.38 -7.25
C TRP A 72 -23.06 1.40 -6.40
N THR A 73 -23.90 0.37 -6.50
CA THR A 73 -25.17 0.27 -5.78
C THR A 73 -24.99 -0.65 -4.58
N PHE A 74 -25.33 -0.16 -3.39
CA PHE A 74 -25.33 -0.98 -2.17
C PHE A 74 -26.47 -2.00 -2.24
N GLN A 75 -26.24 -3.18 -1.67
CA GLN A 75 -27.25 -4.23 -1.55
C GLN A 75 -28.00 -4.10 -0.22
N GLU A 76 -27.27 -3.80 0.85
CA GLU A 76 -27.80 -3.75 2.21
C GLU A 76 -27.25 -2.51 2.93
N GLU A 77 -28.09 -1.93 3.80
CA GLU A 77 -27.73 -0.82 4.69
C GLU A 77 -28.29 -1.11 6.08
N TYR A 78 -27.45 -0.96 7.10
CA TYR A 78 -27.85 -1.13 8.49
C TYR A 78 -27.17 -0.10 9.39
N SER A 79 -27.86 0.20 10.49
CA SER A 79 -27.41 1.17 11.47
C SER A 79 -27.33 0.50 12.84
N MET A 80 -26.25 0.78 13.58
CA MET A 80 -26.07 0.26 14.94
C MET A 80 -25.27 1.21 15.81
N ASN A 81 -25.44 1.09 17.13
CA ASN A 81 -24.69 1.88 18.10
C ASN A 81 -23.18 1.57 18.02
N ILE A 82 -22.36 2.61 18.08
CA ILE A 82 -20.90 2.52 17.95
C ILE A 82 -20.25 1.58 18.98
N ASN A 83 -20.75 1.57 20.22
CA ASN A 83 -20.17 0.73 21.27
C ASN A 83 -20.40 -0.75 20.97
N PHE A 84 -21.58 -1.08 20.45
CA PHE A 84 -21.91 -2.44 20.04
C PHE A 84 -21.06 -2.88 18.84
N TYR A 85 -20.90 -1.99 17.85
CA TYR A 85 -20.04 -2.24 16.69
C TYR A 85 -18.58 -2.53 17.09
N GLU A 86 -17.99 -1.69 17.95
CA GLU A 86 -16.59 -1.89 18.37
C GLU A 86 -16.42 -3.15 19.23
N GLN A 87 -17.38 -3.51 20.08
CA GLN A 87 -17.35 -4.78 20.83
C GLN A 87 -17.38 -6.00 19.91
N MET A 88 -18.24 -6.00 18.88
CA MET A 88 -18.29 -7.11 17.90
C MET A 88 -17.04 -7.18 17.03
N ARG A 89 -16.45 -6.02 16.71
CA ARG A 89 -15.30 -5.91 15.82
C ARG A 89 -13.99 -6.30 16.48
N GLU A 90 -13.83 -6.05 17.78
CA GLU A 90 -12.60 -6.29 18.54
C GLU A 90 -11.95 -7.66 18.28
N PRO A 91 -12.66 -8.82 18.39
CA PRO A 91 -12.04 -10.13 18.18
C PRO A 91 -11.63 -10.40 16.72
N MET A 92 -12.19 -9.66 15.76
CA MET A 92 -11.92 -9.81 14.33
C MET A 92 -11.00 -8.69 13.79
N ARG A 93 -10.51 -7.80 14.66
CA ARG A 93 -9.73 -6.65 14.24
C ARG A 93 -8.39 -7.12 13.67
N ARG A 94 -8.11 -6.70 12.45
CA ARG A 94 -6.84 -6.98 11.78
C ARG A 94 -5.76 -6.05 12.36
N GLU A 95 -4.67 -6.64 12.82
CA GLU A 95 -3.54 -5.95 13.44
C GLU A 95 -2.40 -5.67 12.44
N SER A 96 -2.32 -6.46 11.37
CA SER A 96 -1.23 -6.35 10.38
C SER A 96 -1.76 -5.97 9.00
N ASN A 97 -1.00 -5.14 8.29
CA ASN A 97 -1.24 -4.83 6.87
C ASN A 97 -1.39 -6.08 6.00
N ARG A 98 -0.69 -7.18 6.35
CA ARG A 98 -0.81 -8.44 5.60
C ARG A 98 -2.21 -9.06 5.69
N GLN A 99 -2.90 -8.86 6.82
CA GLN A 99 -4.29 -9.33 7.00
C GLN A 99 -5.29 -8.47 6.23
N LEU A 100 -4.92 -7.24 5.85
CA LEU A 100 -5.72 -6.36 4.98
C LEU A 100 -5.59 -6.74 3.50
N MET A 101 -4.58 -7.53 3.12
CA MET A 101 -4.38 -7.97 1.75
C MET A 101 -5.20 -9.21 1.42
N MET A 102 -5.96 -9.16 0.33
CA MET A 102 -6.64 -10.33 -0.21
C MET A 102 -5.70 -11.12 -1.14
N SER A 103 -5.58 -12.43 -0.91
CA SER A 103 -4.84 -13.32 -1.80
C SER A 103 -5.58 -13.53 -3.13
N SER A 104 -4.85 -13.93 -4.18
CA SER A 104 -5.45 -14.24 -5.48
C SER A 104 -6.52 -15.34 -5.39
N ARG A 105 -6.28 -16.38 -4.57
CA ARG A 105 -7.26 -17.46 -4.33
C ARG A 105 -8.54 -16.95 -3.66
N GLN A 106 -8.41 -16.05 -2.68
CA GLN A 106 -9.58 -15.45 -2.02
C GLN A 106 -10.40 -14.60 -2.99
N ARG A 107 -9.74 -13.81 -3.87
CA ARG A 107 -10.44 -13.06 -4.92
C ARG A 107 -11.24 -13.97 -5.84
N ILE A 108 -10.61 -15.03 -6.34
CA ILE A 108 -11.26 -16.01 -7.23
C ILE A 108 -12.46 -16.66 -6.54
N LYS A 109 -12.29 -17.14 -5.29
CA LYS A 109 -13.39 -17.73 -4.52
C LYS A 109 -14.55 -16.75 -4.33
N SER A 110 -14.25 -15.49 -4.04
CA SER A 110 -15.26 -14.45 -3.85
C SER A 110 -16.02 -14.14 -5.15
N LEU A 111 -15.30 -14.02 -6.27
CA LEU A 111 -15.90 -13.79 -7.59
C LEU A 111 -16.76 -14.97 -8.05
N MET A 112 -16.33 -16.21 -7.80
CA MET A 112 -17.15 -17.40 -8.06
C MET A 112 -18.43 -17.39 -7.21
N ALA A 113 -18.34 -17.02 -5.93
CA ALA A 113 -19.49 -16.90 -5.04
C ALA A 113 -20.47 -15.80 -5.50
N ALA A 114 -19.95 -14.75 -6.14
CA ALA A 114 -20.74 -13.70 -6.77
C ALA A 114 -21.37 -14.11 -8.13
N GLY A 115 -21.10 -15.33 -8.62
CA GLY A 115 -21.71 -15.88 -9.83
C GLY A 115 -20.90 -15.71 -11.12
N TYR A 116 -19.65 -15.25 -11.05
CA TYR A 116 -18.79 -15.14 -12.23
C TYR A 116 -18.23 -16.50 -12.66
N SER A 117 -18.23 -16.77 -13.97
CA SER A 117 -17.56 -17.94 -14.54
C SER A 117 -16.04 -17.81 -14.45
N LEU A 118 -15.35 -18.95 -14.52
CA LEU A 118 -13.89 -18.99 -14.60
C LEU A 118 -13.37 -18.25 -15.83
N ASP A 119 -14.11 -18.32 -16.95
CA ASP A 119 -13.74 -17.65 -18.20
C ASP A 119 -13.76 -16.13 -18.03
N ASN A 120 -14.82 -15.57 -17.43
CA ASN A 120 -14.92 -14.13 -17.14
C ASN A 120 -13.77 -13.64 -16.25
N ILE A 121 -13.36 -14.46 -15.27
CA ILE A 121 -12.22 -14.16 -14.38
C ILE A 121 -10.90 -14.22 -15.15
N GLY A 122 -10.79 -15.19 -16.07
CA GLY A 122 -9.65 -15.33 -16.98
C GLY A 122 -9.47 -14.09 -17.85
N ASP A 123 -10.54 -13.66 -18.51
CA ASP A 123 -10.54 -12.50 -19.42
C ASP A 123 -10.12 -11.22 -18.67
N ALA A 124 -10.72 -10.94 -17.52
CA ALA A 124 -10.34 -9.79 -16.69
C ALA A 124 -8.87 -9.84 -16.22
N THR A 125 -8.33 -11.04 -16.01
CA THR A 125 -6.89 -11.21 -15.71
C THR A 125 -6.02 -10.87 -16.93
N MET A 126 -6.45 -11.29 -18.13
CA MET A 126 -5.73 -10.98 -19.37
C MET A 126 -5.73 -9.48 -19.65
N ASP A 127 -6.87 -8.81 -19.46
CA ASP A 127 -7.02 -7.36 -19.64
C ASP A 127 -6.11 -6.58 -18.68
N ALA A 128 -6.13 -6.92 -17.40
CA ALA A 128 -5.26 -6.28 -16.42
C ALA A 128 -3.77 -6.47 -16.79
N ASN A 129 -3.38 -7.65 -17.25
CA ASN A 129 -2.01 -7.93 -17.70
C ASN A 129 -1.66 -7.24 -19.02
N HIS A 130 -2.64 -7.03 -19.90
CA HIS A 130 -2.46 -6.25 -21.11
C HIS A 130 -2.13 -4.79 -20.76
N ILE A 131 -2.91 -4.16 -19.88
CA ILE A 131 -2.67 -2.79 -19.42
C ILE A 131 -1.33 -2.66 -18.70
N LYS A 132 -0.94 -3.65 -17.87
CA LYS A 132 0.39 -3.67 -17.23
C LYS A 132 1.52 -3.63 -18.26
N ARG A 133 1.42 -4.44 -19.32
CA ARG A 133 2.40 -4.46 -20.41
C ARG A 133 2.44 -3.11 -21.12
N GLN A 134 1.29 -2.56 -21.50
CA GLN A 134 1.22 -1.23 -22.13
C GLN A 134 1.87 -0.13 -21.26
N ARG A 135 1.67 -0.17 -19.93
CA ARG A 135 2.30 0.78 -19.01
C ARG A 135 3.82 0.61 -18.96
N MET A 136 4.30 -0.62 -18.97
CA MET A 136 5.74 -0.93 -19.03
C MET A 136 6.35 -0.47 -20.36
N ASP A 137 5.66 -0.71 -21.48
CA ASP A 137 6.09 -0.27 -22.80
C ASP A 137 6.13 1.26 -22.89
N SER A 138 5.12 1.95 -22.35
CA SER A 138 5.09 3.41 -22.26
C SER A 138 6.22 3.95 -21.37
N PHE A 139 6.50 3.28 -20.25
CA PHE A 139 7.61 3.60 -19.36
C PHE A 139 8.96 3.45 -20.06
N HIS A 140 9.14 2.40 -20.87
CA HIS A 140 10.34 2.21 -21.68
C HIS A 140 10.45 3.20 -22.84
N ALA A 141 9.35 3.48 -23.55
CA ALA A 141 9.31 4.44 -24.65
C ALA A 141 9.65 5.86 -24.20
N ALA A 142 9.29 6.23 -22.97
CA ALA A 142 9.67 7.50 -22.36
C ALA A 142 11.19 7.59 -22.02
N GLY A 143 11.98 6.53 -22.24
CA GLY A 143 13.42 6.50 -21.97
C GLY A 143 13.79 6.17 -20.53
N TRP A 144 12.83 5.78 -19.69
CA TRP A 144 13.05 5.42 -18.29
C TRP A 144 13.35 3.93 -18.20
N THR A 145 14.52 3.50 -18.64
CA THR A 145 14.84 2.07 -18.78
C THR A 145 15.24 1.38 -17.46
N SER A 146 15.32 2.10 -16.33
CA SER A 146 15.63 1.52 -15.02
C SER A 146 15.28 2.45 -13.84
N PRO A 147 14.98 1.92 -12.63
CA PRO A 147 14.90 2.71 -11.40
C PRO A 147 16.18 3.50 -11.08
N LEU A 148 17.34 3.04 -11.59
CA LEU A 148 18.59 3.79 -11.52
C LEU A 148 18.59 5.07 -12.36
N ASN A 149 17.84 5.11 -13.47
CA ASN A 149 17.68 6.33 -14.28
C ASN A 149 16.70 7.33 -13.64
N PHE A 150 15.79 6.89 -12.76
CA PHE A 150 14.99 7.77 -11.91
C PHE A 150 15.86 8.56 -10.93
N LEU A 151 16.84 7.90 -10.30
CA LEU A 151 17.83 8.55 -9.42
C LEU A 151 18.76 9.50 -10.19
N ASN A 152 19.24 9.10 -11.38
CA ASN A 152 20.12 9.95 -12.19
C ASN A 152 19.38 11.14 -12.84
N GLY A 153 18.09 10.98 -13.17
CA GLY A 153 17.23 12.06 -13.66
C GLY A 153 16.88 13.07 -12.57
N ALA A 154 16.55 12.58 -11.37
CA ALA A 154 16.31 13.43 -10.19
C ALA A 154 17.58 14.15 -9.69
N PHE A 155 18.77 13.59 -9.93
CA PHE A 155 20.04 14.23 -9.57
C PHE A 155 20.32 15.55 -10.33
N LYS A 156 19.72 15.74 -11.51
CA LYS A 156 19.86 16.99 -12.27
C LYS A 156 18.90 18.09 -11.81
N THR A 157 17.85 17.74 -11.04
CA THR A 157 16.83 18.67 -10.59
C THR A 157 16.72 18.61 -9.06
N THR A 158 17.34 19.59 -8.42
CA THR A 158 17.27 19.93 -6.99
C THR A 158 18.08 19.02 -6.05
N GLY A 159 19.07 19.63 -5.38
CA GLY A 159 19.98 18.99 -4.42
C GLY A 159 19.30 18.58 -3.12
N SER A 160 18.44 17.57 -3.15
CA SER A 160 17.83 16.96 -1.96
C SER A 160 17.88 15.43 -2.06
N THR A 161 19.10 14.89 -1.97
CA THR A 161 19.37 13.45 -2.14
C THR A 161 19.15 12.59 -0.90
N LEU A 162 18.97 13.18 0.28
CA LEU A 162 19.00 12.41 1.54
C LEU A 162 17.65 11.84 2.00
N LYS A 163 16.50 12.33 1.49
CA LYS A 163 15.18 11.83 1.94
C LYS A 163 14.58 10.72 1.10
N ALA A 164 15.01 10.54 -0.16
CA ALA A 164 14.44 9.53 -1.06
C ALA A 164 15.02 8.12 -0.83
N MET A 165 16.25 8.00 -0.30
CA MET A 165 16.85 6.69 -0.02
C MET A 165 16.26 6.01 1.23
N ASP A 166 15.85 6.79 2.25
CA ASP A 166 15.22 6.25 3.46
C ASP A 166 13.83 5.63 3.21
N VAL A 167 13.07 6.15 2.24
CA VAL A 167 11.75 5.62 1.86
C VAL A 167 11.84 4.25 1.17
N LEU A 168 13.01 3.87 0.64
CA LEU A 168 13.20 2.59 -0.04
C LEU A 168 13.79 1.49 0.83
N SER A 169 14.19 1.75 2.09
CA SER A 169 14.68 0.72 3.03
C SER A 169 15.63 -0.31 2.38
N VAL A 170 16.52 0.13 1.49
CA VAL A 170 17.62 -0.70 0.96
C VAL A 170 18.81 -0.52 1.90
N GLY A 171 18.63 -1.03 3.13
CA GLY A 171 19.66 -1.17 4.14
C GLY A 171 19.93 -2.65 4.40
N ASP A 172 21.12 -3.10 4.04
CA ASP A 172 21.82 -4.29 4.57
C ASP A 172 21.10 -5.66 4.54
N GLN A 173 21.10 -6.33 3.38
CA GLN A 173 20.98 -7.81 3.31
C GLN A 173 22.01 -8.49 2.39
N THR A 174 22.89 -7.77 1.69
CA THR A 174 23.74 -8.36 0.64
C THR A 174 25.08 -8.96 1.12
N LYS A 175 25.31 -9.13 2.43
CA LYS A 175 26.57 -9.73 2.95
C LYS A 175 26.46 -11.14 3.53
N LYS A 176 25.30 -11.81 3.47
CA LYS A 176 25.14 -13.19 3.99
C LYS A 176 25.01 -14.30 2.94
N LEU A 177 25.14 -13.99 1.65
CA LEU A 177 24.97 -14.98 0.57
C LEU A 177 26.27 -15.23 -0.21
N VAL A 178 27.40 -15.43 0.48
CA VAL A 178 28.68 -15.85 -0.17
C VAL A 178 29.39 -16.99 0.59
N ARG A 179 28.78 -17.62 1.60
CA ARG A 179 29.51 -18.61 2.44
C ARG A 179 28.85 -19.96 2.74
N ARG A 180 27.79 -20.38 2.05
CA ARG A 180 27.11 -21.65 2.39
C ARG A 180 26.53 -22.47 1.22
N SER A 181 27.28 -22.60 0.13
CA SER A 181 26.95 -23.57 -0.92
C SER A 181 28.18 -24.31 -1.42
N SER A 182 28.97 -24.82 -0.49
CA SER A 182 29.93 -25.88 -0.76
C SER A 182 29.67 -27.01 0.23
N LYS A 183 29.51 -28.21 -0.33
CA LYS A 183 29.48 -29.53 0.32
C LYS A 183 28.11 -30.01 0.82
N VAL A 184 27.87 -31.31 0.52
CA VAL A 184 26.82 -32.24 1.03
C VAL A 184 25.54 -32.26 0.17
N ILE A 185 25.08 -33.32 -0.52
CA ILE A 185 25.49 -34.71 -0.80
C ILE A 185 24.90 -35.05 -2.19
N PHE A 186 25.70 -35.63 -3.07
CA PHE A 186 25.27 -36.26 -4.31
C PHE A 186 25.46 -37.76 -4.06
N ASP A 187 24.39 -38.48 -3.71
CA ASP A 187 24.41 -39.94 -3.62
C ASP A 187 23.03 -40.50 -3.95
N GLY A 188 23.04 -41.43 -4.92
CA GLY A 188 22.02 -42.46 -5.09
C GLY A 188 20.84 -42.11 -5.99
N VAL A 189 21.01 -42.24 -7.32
CA VAL A 189 20.30 -43.24 -8.15
C VAL A 189 21.06 -43.36 -9.47
N ALA A 190 21.94 -44.36 -9.56
CA ALA A 190 22.42 -44.90 -10.83
C ALA A 190 22.25 -46.42 -10.79
N ALA A 191 21.89 -46.98 -11.95
CA ALA A 191 21.87 -48.40 -12.32
C ALA A 191 20.60 -49.22 -12.04
N ILE A 192 19.67 -49.21 -13.01
CA ILE A 192 19.04 -50.46 -13.49
C ILE A 192 19.18 -50.48 -15.01
N ALA A 193 19.99 -51.43 -15.49
CA ALA A 193 20.30 -51.68 -16.89
C ALA A 193 19.06 -52.19 -17.66
N ARG A 194 18.91 -51.75 -18.92
CA ARG A 194 17.98 -52.34 -19.90
C ARG A 194 18.74 -53.30 -20.82
N PRO A 195 18.26 -54.52 -21.09
CA PRO A 195 18.91 -55.42 -22.05
C PRO A 195 18.59 -55.02 -23.50
N ALA A 196 19.57 -55.21 -24.38
CA ALA A 196 19.53 -54.91 -25.80
C ALA A 196 18.54 -55.83 -26.55
N MET A 197 17.60 -55.23 -27.30
CA MET A 197 16.72 -55.96 -28.23
C MET A 197 17.36 -56.04 -29.62
N LYS A 198 17.54 -57.27 -30.10
CA LYS A 198 17.98 -57.62 -31.46
C LYS A 198 16.97 -57.10 -32.50
N LYS A 199 17.49 -56.48 -33.57
CA LYS A 199 16.72 -56.08 -34.76
C LYS A 199 16.26 -57.34 -35.51
N LYS A 200 14.95 -57.51 -35.71
CA LYS A 200 14.37 -58.44 -36.70
C LYS A 200 14.20 -57.70 -38.02
N SER A 201 14.62 -58.32 -39.12
CA SER A 201 14.43 -57.86 -40.50
C SER A 201 12.96 -57.98 -40.93
N PRO A 202 12.51 -57.18 -41.93
CA PRO A 202 11.15 -57.25 -42.45
C PRO A 202 11.00 -58.39 -43.47
N SER A 203 9.97 -59.22 -43.31
CA SER A 203 9.49 -60.17 -44.32
C SER A 203 8.48 -59.50 -45.24
N THR A 204 8.70 -59.61 -46.55
CA THR A 204 7.79 -59.20 -47.63
C THR A 204 6.51 -60.03 -47.65
N PRO A 205 5.35 -59.46 -48.03
CA PRO A 205 4.15 -60.23 -48.32
C PRO A 205 4.19 -60.79 -49.75
N ALA A 206 3.71 -62.02 -49.93
CA ALA A 206 3.46 -62.62 -51.25
C ALA A 206 1.94 -62.66 -51.51
N CYS A 207 1.61 -62.46 -52.80
CA CYS A 207 0.31 -62.48 -53.50
C CYS A 207 -0.94 -62.95 -52.75
#